data_AF-A0A8T3PFT0-F1
#
_entry.id   AF-A0A8T3PFT0-F1
#
_cell.length_a   1.000
_cell.length_b   1.000
_cell.length_c   1.000
_cell.angle_alpha   90.00
_cell.angle_beta   90.00
_cell.angle_gamma   90.00
#
_symmetry.space_group_name_H-M   'P 1'
#
loop_
_entity.id
_entity.type
_entity.pdbx_description
1 polymer ?
#
loop_
_entity_poly.entity_id
_entity_poly.type
_entity_poly.pdbx_seq_one_letter_code
_entity_poly.pdbx_strand_id
1 'polypeptide(L)' 'MNATPSQERSSLMARHVEARRRRDAAPLESDAYREASEEVARIEVAIAAAEEPPSDVAQAAAAQSAGSGAARQG' A
#
# COMPACT_ATOMS: atom_id res chain seq x y z
N MET A 1 -16.56 2.71 -11.11
CA MET A 1 -16.50 3.78 -10.10
C MET A 1 -15.21 3.56 -9.33
N ASN A 2 -14.23 4.46 -9.44
CA ASN A 2 -13.00 4.36 -8.66
C ASN A 2 -13.31 4.84 -7.23
N ALA A 3 -12.86 4.09 -6.22
CA ALA A 3 -13.03 4.49 -4.83
C ALA A 3 -12.22 5.77 -4.57
N THR A 4 -12.71 6.65 -3.69
CA THR A 4 -11.94 7.82 -3.31
C THR A 4 -10.82 7.41 -2.34
N PRO A 5 -9.66 8.11 -2.31
CA PRO A 5 -8.54 7.76 -1.44
C PRO A 5 -8.93 7.62 0.05
N SER A 6 -9.91 8.40 0.50
CA SER A 6 -10.46 8.32 1.86
C SER A 6 -11.25 7.03 2.12
N GLN A 7 -12.00 6.54 1.13
CA GLN A 7 -12.73 5.27 1.21
C GLN A 7 -11.78 4.08 1.21
N GLU A 8 -10.72 4.14 0.38
CA GLU A 8 -9.68 3.10 0.31
C GLU A 8 -8.92 2.99 1.63
N ARG A 9 -8.48 4.12 2.20
CA ARG A 9 -7.86 4.16 3.53
C ARG A 9 -8.76 3.56 4.61
N SER A 10 -10.05 3.92 4.62
CA SER A 10 -11.00 3.42 5.62
C SER A 10 -11.19 1.91 5.53
N SER A 11 -11.21 1.37 4.31
CA SER A 11 -11.27 -0.08 4.07
C SER A 11 -10.01 -0.79 4.56
N LEU A 12 -8.83 -0.23 4.29
CA LEU A 12 -7.55 -0.78 4.76
C LEU A 12 -7.47 -0.78 6.29
N MET A 13 -7.94 0.28 6.95
CA MET A 13 -8.00 0.34 8.42
C MET A 13 -8.90 -0.74 9.02
N ALA A 14 -10.07 -0.98 8.44
CA ALA A 14 -10.95 -2.06 8.90
C ALA A 14 -10.28 -3.45 8.77
N ARG A 15 -9.59 -3.69 7.64
CA ARG A 15 -8.83 -4.93 7.42
C ARG A 15 -7.66 -5.08 8.41
N HIS A 16 -6.98 -3.98 8.74
CA HIS A 16 -5.89 -3.98 9.72
C HIS A 16 -6.36 -4.42 11.10
N VAL A 17 -7.48 -3.88 11.57
CA VAL A 17 -8.07 -4.26 12.86
C VAL A 17 -8.39 -5.76 12.91
N GLU A 18 -9.01 -6.29 11.86
CA GLU A 18 -9.31 -7.72 11.78
C GLU A 18 -8.06 -8.61 11.68
N ALA A 19 -7.04 -8.18 10.95
CA ALA A 19 -5.75 -8.89 10.89
C ALA A 19 -5.06 -8.93 12.26
N ARG A 20 -5.07 -7.81 13.00
CA ARG A 20 -4.56 -7.74 14.37
C ARG A 20 -5.33 -8.65 15.32
N ARG A 21 -6.66 -8.65 15.25
CA ARG A 21 -7.50 -9.56 16.04
C ARG A 21 -7.14 -11.02 15.79
N ARG A 22 -6.95 -11.42 14.53
CA ARG A 22 -6.51 -12.78 14.17
C ARG A 22 -5.13 -13.10 14.71
N ARG A 23 -4.17 -12.19 14.58
CA ARG A 23 -2.81 -12.36 15.12
C ARG A 23 -2.82 -12.53 16.64
N ASP A 24 -3.54 -11.66 17.33
CA ASP A 24 -3.56 -11.63 18.80
C ASP A 24 -4.33 -12.84 19.39
N ALA A 25 -5.20 -13.48 18.60
CA ALA A 25 -5.89 -14.73 18.98
C ALA A 25 -5.10 -16.01 18.60
N ALA A 26 -4.06 -15.91 17.78
CA ALA A 26 -3.29 -17.05 17.33
C ALA A 26 -2.24 -17.47 18.37
N PRO A 27 -1.94 -18.78 18.52
CA PRO A 27 -0.80 -19.24 19.33
C PRO A 27 0.50 -18.63 18.81
N LEU A 28 1.37 -18.20 19.72
CA LEU A 28 2.69 -17.67 19.35
C LEU A 28 3.50 -18.72 18.59
N GLU A 29 4.35 -18.24 17.68
CA GLU A 29 5.20 -19.07 16.80
C GLU A 29 4.43 -20.03 15.86
N SER A 30 3.10 -20.00 15.86
CA SER A 30 2.30 -20.75 14.90
C SER A 30 2.32 -20.10 13.52
N ASP A 31 2.03 -20.90 12.49
CA ASP A 31 1.84 -20.40 11.13
C ASP A 31 0.70 -19.37 11.05
N ALA A 32 -0.38 -19.58 11.81
CA ALA A 32 -1.48 -18.63 11.88
C ALA A 32 -1.04 -17.25 12.43
N TYR A 33 -0.16 -17.25 13.44
CA TYR A 33 0.42 -16.01 13.96
C TYR A 33 1.34 -15.33 12.93
N ARG A 34 2.17 -16.12 12.24
CA ARG A 34 3.07 -15.62 11.18
C ARG A 34 2.27 -15.00 10.03
N GLU A 35 1.29 -15.72 9.48
CA GLU A 35 0.45 -15.26 8.39
C GLU A 35 -0.33 -13.99 8.75
N ALA A 36 -0.90 -13.93 9.95
CA ALA A 36 -1.62 -12.75 10.42
C ALA A 36 -0.67 -11.56 10.62
N SER A 37 0.57 -11.79 11.07
CA SER A 37 1.60 -10.75 11.22
C SER A 37 2.06 -10.20 9.86
N GLU A 38 2.28 -11.08 8.88
CA GLU A 38 2.61 -10.68 7.51
C GLU A 38 1.47 -9.88 6.86
N GLU A 39 0.22 -10.28 7.08
CA GLU A 39 -0.94 -9.55 6.58
C GLU A 39 -1.06 -8.16 7.21
N VAL A 40 -0.80 -8.03 8.53
CA VAL A 40 -0.74 -6.72 9.19
C VAL A 40 0.31 -5.83 8.52
N ALA A 41 1.52 -6.33 8.30
CA ALA A 41 2.60 -5.56 7.66
C ALA A 41 2.24 -5.13 6.23
N ARG A 42 1.63 -6.02 5.43
CA ARG A 42 1.17 -5.69 4.07
C ARG A 42 0.13 -4.56 4.07
N ILE A 43 -0.80 -4.59 5.02
CA ILE A 43 -1.85 -3.57 5.12
C ILE A 43 -1.25 -2.22 5.57
N GLU A 44 -0.30 -2.22 6.49
CA GLU A 44 0.38 -0.98 6.95
C GLU A 44 1.13 -0.29 5.82
N VAL A 45 1.84 -1.05 4.98
CA VAL A 45 2.49 -0.50 3.77
C VAL A 45 1.47 0.10 2.81
N ALA A 46 0.33 -0.57 2.60
CA ALA A 46 -0.72 -0.06 1.72
C ALA A 46 -1.37 1.22 2.26
N ILE A 47 -1.54 1.31 3.58
CA ILE A 47 -2.03 2.54 4.25
C ILE A 47 -1.04 3.67 4.03
N ALA A 48 0.25 3.44 4.29
CA ALA A 48 1.29 4.45 4.12
C ALA A 48 1.34 4.96 2.67
N ALA A 49 1.26 4.06 1.70
CA ALA A 49 1.21 4.42 0.28
C ALA A 49 -0.04 5.24 -0.10
N ALA A 50 -1.18 5.01 0.57
CA ALA A 50 -2.40 5.79 0.37
C ALA A 50 -2.38 7.15 1.08
N GLU A 51 -1.54 7.30 2.12
CA GLU A 51 -1.37 8.55 2.88
C GLU A 51 -0.27 9.45 2.33
N GLU A 52 0.72 8.89 1.63
CA GLU A 52 1.84 9.65 1.10
C GLU A 52 1.37 10.56 -0.05
N PRO A 53 1.49 11.91 0.07
CA PRO A 53 1.25 12.80 -1.06
C PRO A 53 2.28 12.48 -2.15
N PRO A 54 1.93 12.59 -3.44
CA PRO A 54 2.87 12.28 -4.52
C PRO A 54 4.10 13.17 -4.38
N SER A 55 5.23 12.60 -3.96
CA SER A 55 6.45 13.37 -3.75
C SER A 55 6.87 14.02 -5.07
N ASP A 56 7.42 15.24 -4.98
CA ASP A 56 7.88 15.98 -6.17
C ASP A 56 8.92 15.18 -6.97
N VAL A 57 9.67 14.28 -6.31
CA VAL A 57 10.63 13.36 -6.93
C VAL A 57 9.94 12.26 -7.74
N ALA A 58 8.83 11.71 -7.25
CA ALA A 58 8.03 10.73 -8.00
C ALA A 58 7.32 11.38 -9.19
N GLN A 59 6.85 12.62 -9.05
CA GLN A 59 6.29 13.41 -10.17
C GLN A 59 7.36 13.75 -11.22
N ALA A 60 8.57 14.16 -10.79
CA ALA A 60 9.67 14.45 -11.69
C ALA A 60 10.17 13.21 -12.45
N ALA A 61 10.18 12.03 -11.83
CA ALA A 61 10.53 10.78 -12.49
C ALA A 61 9.48 10.33 -13.53
N ALA A 62 8.18 10.51 -13.22
CA ALA A 62 7.09 10.23 -14.14
C ALA A 62 7.07 11.19 -15.35
N ALA A 63 7.46 12.45 -15.18
CA ALA A 63 7.59 13.41 -16.28
C ALA A 63 8.77 13.07 -17.22
N GLN A 64 9.86 12.55 -16.69
CA GLN A 64 11.06 12.18 -17.47
C GLN A 64 10.85 10.92 -18.33
N SER A 65 10.04 9.96 -17.88
CA SER A 65 9.73 8.76 -18.68
C SER A 65 8.78 9.07 -19.84
N ALA A 66 7.93 10.09 -19.71
CA ALA A 66 7.05 10.56 -20.79
C ALA A 66 7.79 11.38 -21.87
N GLY A 67 8.92 12.02 -21.53
CA GLY A 67 9.66 12.91 -22.44
C GLY A 67 10.67 12.22 -23.37
N SER A 68 11.07 10.97 -23.10
CA SER A 68 12.18 10.32 -23.81
C SER A 68 11.79 9.65 -25.15
N GLY A 69 10.50 9.64 -25.50
CA GLY A 69 9.99 8.98 -26.72
C GLY A 69 10.12 9.77 -28.04
N ALA A 70 10.48 11.06 -27.99
CA ALA A 70 10.35 11.96 -29.16
C ALA A 70 11.63 12.15 -30.00
N ALA A 71 12.78 11.57 -29.63
CA ALA A 71 14.07 11.89 -30.26
C ALA A 71 14.78 10.68 -30.88
N ARG A 72 14.12 9.96 -31.79
CA ARG A 72 14.80 9.06 -32.76
C ARG A 72 13.98 9.01 -34.06
N GLN A 73 14.15 10.01 -34.91
CA GLN A 73 13.98 9.92 -36.37
C GLN A 73 14.40 11.27 -36.97
N GLY A 74 15.57 11.27 -37.61
CA GLY A 74 16.18 12.39 -38.31
C GLY A 74 17.44 11.91 -39.00
#